data_AF-A0A941MTF5-F1
#
_entry.id   AF-A0A941MTF5-F1
#
_cell.length_a   1.000
_cell.length_b   1.000
_cell.length_c   1.000
_cell.angle_alpha   90.00
_cell.angle_beta   90.00
_cell.angle_gamma   90.00
#
_symmetry.space_group_name_H-M   'P 1'
#
loop_
_entity.id
_entity.type
_entity.pdbx_description
1 polymer ?
#
loop_
_entity_poly.entity_id
_entity_poly.type
_entity_poly.pdbx_seq_one_letter_code
_entity_poly.pdbx_strand_id
1 'polypeptide(L)'
;MLVLTRKNSEMIQIGNNIVIKVVELGSRWVKIGIEAPDDVRILRAELFGTPTSDHPLEAFLKQRRREKQAEIESHLSRESLADRSPRFGRPLTAVTGQTPAT
;
A
#
# COMPACT_ATOMS: atom_id res chain seq x y z
N MET A 1 12.77 -9.30 -4.16
CA MET A 1 12.71 -9.63 -2.71
C MET A 1 13.25 -11.03 -2.55
N LEU A 2 14.31 -11.22 -1.76
CA LEU A 2 14.87 -12.54 -1.45
C LEU A 2 14.36 -12.97 -0.07
N VAL A 3 13.85 -14.20 0.04
CA VAL A 3 13.28 -14.73 1.29
C VAL A 3 14.09 -15.96 1.68
N LEU A 4 14.66 -15.92 2.89
CA LEU A 4 15.48 -16.99 3.43
C LEU A 4 14.98 -17.36 4.83
N THR A 5 14.83 -18.66 5.07
CA THR A 5 14.56 -19.19 6.41
C THR A 5 15.88 -19.56 7.06
N ARG A 6 16.17 -19.00 8.24
CA ARG A 6 17.39 -19.26 9.00
C ARG A 6 17.08 -19.82 10.39
N LYS A 7 17.94 -20.70 10.89
CA LYS A 7 17.93 -21.20 12.27
C LYS A 7 18.80 -20.33 13.18
N ASN A 8 18.76 -20.61 14.47
CA ASN A 8 19.58 -19.90 15.45
C ASN A 8 21.08 -20.01 15.09
N SER A 9 21.84 -18.93 15.29
CA SER A 9 23.27 -18.82 14.97
C SER A 9 23.64 -18.91 13.49
N GLU A 10 22.67 -18.95 12.57
CA GLU A 10 22.97 -18.83 11.15
C GLU A 10 23.13 -17.36 10.73
N MET A 11 23.85 -17.17 9.62
CA MET A 11 24.23 -15.85 9.12
C MET A 11 23.94 -15.71 7.62
N ILE A 12 23.64 -14.48 7.22
CA ILE A 12 23.37 -14.05 5.86
C ILE A 12 24.37 -12.95 5.54
N GLN A 13 25.16 -13.14 4.48
CA GLN A 13 26.09 -12.13 4.01
C GLN A 13 25.48 -11.36 2.84
N ILE A 14 25.59 -10.03 2.88
CA ILE A 14 25.14 -9.13 1.81
C ILE A 14 26.35 -8.36 1.30
N GLY A 15 26.70 -8.58 0.03
CA GLY A 15 27.94 -8.05 -0.54
C GLY A 15 29.16 -8.57 0.21
N ASN A 16 30.12 -7.68 0.47
CA ASN A 16 31.39 -8.08 1.09
C ASN A 16 31.49 -7.68 2.56
N ASN A 17 30.73 -6.66 2.98
CA ASN A 17 30.97 -5.97 4.25
C ASN A 17 29.79 -6.03 5.23
N ILE A 18 28.64 -6.60 4.83
CA ILE A 18 27.45 -6.65 5.68
C ILE A 18 27.15 -8.11 6.03
N VAL A 19 27.07 -8.40 7.32
CA VAL A 19 26.71 -9.72 7.86
C VAL A 19 25.52 -9.57 8.80
N ILE A 20 24.46 -10.32 8.53
CA ILE A 20 23.28 -10.41 9.38
C ILE A 20 23.33 -11.76 10.07
N LYS A 21 23.32 -11.78 11.39
CA LYS A 21 23.36 -13.00 12.22
C LYS A 21 22.09 -13.14 13.03
N VAL A 22 21.50 -14.33 13.02
CA VAL A 22 20.41 -14.68 13.96
C VAL A 22 21.07 -15.06 15.29
N VAL A 23 20.94 -14.19 16.29
CA VAL A 23 21.58 -14.39 17.61
C VAL A 23 20.74 -15.30 18.50
N GLU A 24 19.42 -15.09 18.49
CA GLU A 24 18.50 -15.88 19.30
C GLU A 24 17.10 -15.86 18.69
N LEU A 25 16.40 -16.99 18.80
CA LEU A 25 15.01 -17.15 18.39
C LEU A 25 14.15 -17.31 19.64
N GLY A 26 13.27 -16.35 19.90
CA GLY A 26 12.16 -16.49 20.84
C GLY A 26 10.87 -16.89 20.12
N SER A 27 9.81 -17.21 20.87
CA SER A 27 8.54 -17.66 20.28
C SER A 27 7.83 -16.58 19.43
N ARG A 28 8.11 -15.30 19.66
CA ARG A 28 7.49 -14.15 18.96
C ARG A 28 8.48 -13.08 18.52
N TRP A 29 9.74 -13.21 18.90
CA TRP A 29 10.78 -12.23 18.63
C TRP A 29 12.06 -12.93 18.19
N VAL A 30 12.89 -12.20 17.46
CA VAL A 30 14.20 -12.67 17.01
C VAL A 30 15.22 -11.59 17.36
N LYS A 31 16.33 -11.99 17.98
CA LYS A 31 17.50 -11.11 18.10
C LYS A 31 18.32 -11.26 16.84
N ILE A 32 18.50 -10.14 16.15
CA ILE A 32 19.31 -10.05 14.93
C ILE A 32 20.53 -9.21 15.27
N GLY A 33 21.72 -9.77 15.05
CA GLY A 33 22.98 -9.03 15.01
C GLY A 33 23.21 -8.54 13.58
N ILE A 34 23.56 -7.27 13.43
CA ILE A 34 23.92 -6.69 12.14
C ILE A 34 25.33 -6.15 12.29
N GLU A 35 26.25 -6.69 11.51
CA GLU A 35 27.63 -6.23 11.42
C GLU A 35 27.79 -5.56 10.06
N ALA A 36 28.15 -4.29 10.08
CA ALA A 36 28.35 -3.46 8.90
C ALA A 36 29.46 -2.44 9.18
N PRO A 37 30.18 -1.96 8.16
CA PRO A 37 31.19 -0.91 8.31
C PRO A 37 30.55 0.43 8.69
N ASP A 38 31.36 1.35 9.26
CA ASP A 38 30.90 2.65 9.76
C ASP A 38 30.22 3.55 8.71
N ASP A 39 30.51 3.31 7.43
CA ASP A 39 29.88 4.02 6.31
C ASP A 39 28.38 3.66 6.15
N VAL A 40 27.96 2.49 6.66
CA VAL A 40 26.59 2.00 6.54
C VAL A 40 25.81 2.29 7.83
N ARG A 41 24.84 3.20 7.73
CA ARG A 41 23.94 3.51 8.86
C ARG A 41 22.94 2.38 9.08
N ILE A 42 22.91 1.83 10.29
CA ILE A 42 21.94 0.83 10.73
C ILE A 42 20.85 1.55 11.54
N LEU A 43 19.60 1.40 11.10
CA LEU A 43 18.47 2.15 11.62
C LEU A 43 17.30 1.21 11.94
N ARG A 44 16.61 1.49 13.05
CA ARG A 44 15.38 0.79 13.43
C ARG A 44 14.20 1.48 12.75
N ALA A 45 13.49 0.75 11.89
CA ALA A 45 12.44 1.32 11.03
C ALA A 45 11.31 1.98 11.84
N GLU A 46 10.98 1.44 13.01
CA GLU A 46 9.93 1.92 13.90
C GLU A 46 10.24 3.27 14.58
N LEU A 47 11.51 3.67 14.65
CA LEU A 47 11.88 4.97 15.22
C LEU A 47 11.66 6.12 14.23
N PHE A 48 11.46 5.82 12.95
CA PHE A 48 11.10 6.80 11.92
C PHE A 48 9.58 6.97 11.88
N GLY A 49 9.03 7.66 12.89
CA GLY A 49 7.61 8.08 12.92
C GLY A 49 7.25 9.09 11.83
N THR A 50 8.24 9.64 11.14
CA THR A 50 8.09 10.48 9.95
C THR A 50 9.39 10.34 9.18
N PRO A 51 9.37 9.93 7.89
CA PRO A 51 10.60 9.92 7.12
C PRO A 51 11.14 11.35 7.08
N THR A 52 12.30 11.57 7.69
CA THR A 52 13.08 12.76 7.43
C THR A 52 13.37 12.78 5.94
N SER A 53 13.18 13.93 5.31
CA SER A 53 13.18 14.22 3.86
C SER A 53 14.40 13.71 3.07
N ASP A 54 15.41 13.19 3.75
CA ASP A 54 16.67 12.74 3.17
C ASP A 54 16.80 11.21 3.10
N HIS A 55 15.76 10.44 3.50
CA HIS A 55 15.85 8.98 3.54
C HIS A 55 15.46 8.33 2.19
N PRO A 56 16.31 7.51 1.56
CA PRO A 56 16.06 6.90 0.23
C PRO A 56 14.81 6.00 0.17
N LEU A 57 14.32 5.53 1.32
CA LEU A 57 13.07 4.77 1.43
C LEU A 57 11.82 5.62 1.14
N GLU A 58 11.88 6.94 1.34
CA GLU A 58 10.75 7.84 1.13
C GLU A 58 10.37 7.94 -0.35
N ALA A 59 11.37 7.97 -1.23
CA ALA A 59 11.17 7.94 -2.68
C ALA A 59 10.42 6.66 -3.11
N PHE A 60 10.80 5.51 -2.55
CA PHE A 60 10.17 4.22 -2.83
C PHE A 60 8.72 4.14 -2.34
N LEU A 61 8.45 4.64 -1.13
CA LEU A 61 7.09 4.68 -0.55
C LEU A 61 6.17 5.66 -1.29
N LYS A 62 6.69 6.80 -1.75
CA LYS A 62 5.95 7.80 -2.52
C LYS A 62 5.56 7.29 -3.91
N GLN A 63 6.45 6.51 -4.53
CA GLN A 63 6.17 5.87 -5.82
C GLN A 63 5.05 4.83 -5.71
N ARG A 64 5.12 3.93 -4.72
CA ARG A 64 4.05 2.95 -4.43
C ARG A 64 2.69 3.59 -4.14
N ARG A 65 2.66 4.71 -3.41
CA ARG A 65 1.41 5.43 -3.15
C ARG A 65 0.80 6.02 -4.43
N ARG A 66 1.62 6.61 -5.31
CA ARG A 66 1.15 7.17 -6.59
C ARG A 66 0.59 6.09 -7.51
N GLU A 67 1.24 4.94 -7.61
CA GLU A 67 0.76 3.81 -8.42
C GLU A 67 -0.61 3.34 -7.92
N LYS A 68 -0.76 3.18 -6.61
CA LYS A 68 -2.02 2.75 -6.00
C LYS A 68 -3.14 3.80 -6.16
N GLN A 69 -2.80 5.09 -6.11
CA GLN A 69 -3.76 6.19 -6.29
C GLN A 69 -4.23 6.28 -7.76
N ALA A 70 -3.31 6.15 -8.71
CA ALA A 70 -3.62 6.19 -10.14
C ALA A 70 -4.49 5.00 -10.59
N GLU A 71 -4.27 3.82 -9.98
CA GLU A 71 -5.09 2.64 -10.21
C GLU A 71 -6.55 2.88 -9.74
N ILE A 72 -6.73 3.49 -8.56
CA ILE A 72 -8.06 3.86 -8.02
C ILE A 72 -8.73 4.93 -8.89
N GLU A 73 -8.01 5.97 -9.31
CA GLU A 73 -8.55 7.06 -10.14
C GLU A 73 -8.97 6.57 -11.54
N SER A 74 -8.26 5.59 -12.10
CA SER A 74 -8.61 4.98 -13.38
C SER A 74 -9.90 4.16 -13.33
N HIS A 75 -10.20 3.55 -12.18
CA HIS A 75 -11.47 2.85 -11.95
C HIS A 75 -12.63 3.83 -11.80
N LEU A 76 -12.44 4.89 -10.99
CA LEU A 76 -13.49 5.87 -10.72
C LEU A 76 -13.89 6.67 -11.99
N SER A 77 -12.94 6.92 -12.89
CA SER A 77 -13.18 7.62 -14.16
C SER A 77 -13.98 6.79 -15.17
N ARG A 78 -13.94 5.45 -15.07
CA ARG A 78 -14.75 4.55 -15.91
C ARG A 78 -16.20 4.45 -15.43
N GLU A 79 -16.44 4.51 -14.13
CA GLU A 79 -17.78 4.49 -13.55
C GLU A 79 -18.53 5.82 -13.74
N SER A 80 -17.84 6.95 -13.67
CA SER A 80 -18.46 8.29 -13.81
C SER A 80 -19.05 8.59 -15.19
N LEU A 81 -18.67 7.84 -16.25
CA LEU A 81 -19.22 8.01 -17.60
C LEU A 81 -20.48 7.16 -17.84
N ALA A 82 -20.82 6.25 -16.92
CA ALA A 82 -21.95 5.32 -17.07
C ALA A 82 -23.29 5.83 -16.50
N ASP A 83 -23.32 6.94 -15.73
CA ASP A 83 -24.55 7.44 -15.07
C ASP A 83 -25.17 8.68 -15.74
N ARG A 84 -24.94 8.89 -17.04
CA ARG A 84 -25.73 9.86 -17.83
C ARG A 84 -26.59 9.13 -18.85
N SER A 85 -27.52 8.33 -18.35
CA SER A 85 -28.72 8.03 -19.14
C SER A 85 -29.73 9.18 -18.96
N PRO A 86 -29.98 10.04 -19.97
CA PRO A 86 -31.14 10.91 -19.93
C PRO A 86 -32.36 9.98 -19.96
N ARG A 87 -33.12 9.91 -18.86
CA ARG A 87 -34.36 9.13 -18.84
C ARG A 87 -35.28 9.68 -19.92
N PHE A 88 -35.38 8.92 -21.00
CA PHE A 88 -36.23 9.11 -22.15
C PHE A 88 -37.64 9.52 -21.72
N GLY A 89 -38.12 10.63 -22.27
CA GLY A 89 -39.55 10.85 -22.36
C GLY A 89 -40.19 9.76 -23.22
N ARG A 90 -41.42 9.38 -22.88
CA ARG A 90 -42.39 8.87 -23.84
C ARG A 90 -43.75 9.56 -23.61
N PRO A 91 -44.53 9.76 -24.68
CA PRO A 91 -45.59 10.76 -24.73
C PRO A 91 -46.95 10.26 -24.25
N LEU A 92 -47.85 11.25 -24.21
CA LEU A 92 -49.27 11.32 -23.82
C LEU A 92 -50.14 10.09 -24.09
N THR A 93 -51.07 9.82 -23.18
CA THR A 93 -52.43 9.39 -23.56
C THR A 93 -53.44 9.92 -22.55
N ALA A 94 -54.38 10.74 -23.04
CA ALA A 94 -55.53 11.21 -22.31
C ALA A 94 -56.58 10.08 -22.19
N VAL A 95 -57.22 9.91 -21.03
CA VAL A 95 -58.65 9.57 -20.95
C VAL A 95 -59.16 9.75 -19.51
N THR A 96 -59.94 10.81 -19.36
CA THR A 96 -61.23 10.95 -18.69
C THR A 96 -61.56 10.11 -17.44
N GLY A 97 -61.65 10.81 -16.31
CA GLY A 97 -62.85 10.86 -15.46
C GLY A 97 -63.09 9.72 -14.45
N GLN A 98 -63.07 10.07 -13.16
CA GLN A 98 -64.27 10.04 -12.32
C GLN A 98 -64.01 10.70 -10.95
N THR A 99 -65.08 11.28 -10.43
CA THR A 99 -65.30 12.33 -9.42
C THR A 99 -64.95 11.99 -7.96
N PRO A 100 -64.81 13.02 -7.09
CA PRO A 100 -64.56 12.86 -5.66
C PRO A 100 -65.84 12.57 -4.86
N ALA A 101 -65.71 11.84 -3.75
CA ALA A 101 -66.76 11.63 -2.76
C ALA A 101 -66.47 12.42 -1.47
N THR A 102 -67.53 13.05 -0.97
CA THR A 102 -67.71 13.64 0.38
C THR A 102 -67.63 12.58 1.47
#